data_AF-A0A820NM47-F1
#
_entry.id   AF-A0A820NM47-F1
#
_cell.length_a   1.000
_cell.length_b   1.000
_cell.length_c   1.000
_cell.angle_alpha   90.00
_cell.angle_beta   90.00
_cell.angle_gamma   90.00
#
_symmetry.space_group_name_H-M   'P 1'
#
loop_
_entity.id
_entity.type
_entity.pdbx_description
1 polymer ?
#
loop_
_entity_poly.entity_id
_entity_poly.type
_entity_poly.pdbx_seq_one_letter_code
_entity_poly.pdbx_strand_id
1 'polypeptide(L)'
;IKSVSTQLDSLVGRIKSDRTRRSQNKIDEPLSINIFDVNVSYKFNEQFIRSHLLIDCLLRIKENSTDMESFITLCEEEYKDNKAELDQIHEFQQNYSSNRALRWYTKQIFLFRMLNKALRIQ
;
A
#
# COMPACT_ATOMS: atom_id res chain seq x y z
N ILE A 1 33.10 -34.61 -19.08
CA ILE A 1 31.90 -34.77 -18.21
C ILE A 1 32.13 -34.16 -16.81
N LYS A 2 33.20 -34.52 -16.07
CA LYS A 2 33.52 -33.91 -14.76
C LYS A 2 33.69 -32.38 -14.78
N SER A 3 34.33 -31.83 -15.83
CA SER A 3 34.53 -30.38 -15.99
C SER A 3 33.23 -29.56 -16.11
N VAL A 4 32.18 -30.15 -16.68
CA VAL A 4 30.87 -29.48 -16.85
C VAL A 4 30.11 -29.47 -15.52
N SER A 5 30.22 -30.56 -14.74
CA SER A 5 29.66 -30.63 -13.38
C SER A 5 30.32 -29.60 -12.46
N THR A 6 31.66 -29.48 -12.50
CA THR A 6 32.38 -28.49 -11.68
C THR A 6 32.03 -27.06 -12.07
N GLN A 7 31.75 -26.79 -13.35
CA GLN A 7 31.28 -25.48 -13.79
C GLN A 7 29.85 -25.19 -13.30
N LEU A 8 28.97 -26.18 -13.34
CA LEU A 8 27.60 -26.05 -12.83
C LEU A 8 27.59 -25.81 -11.32
N ASP A 9 28.38 -26.57 -10.56
CA ASP A 9 28.51 -26.38 -9.10
C ASP A 9 29.09 -25.01 -8.77
N SER A 10 30.07 -24.54 -9.55
CA SER A 10 30.61 -23.18 -9.40
C SER A 10 29.57 -22.10 -9.71
N LEU A 11 28.71 -22.32 -10.71
CA LEU A 11 27.68 -21.38 -11.10
C LEU A 11 26.55 -21.34 -10.05
N VAL A 12 26.13 -22.50 -9.54
CA VAL A 12 25.16 -22.62 -8.46
C VAL A 12 25.70 -21.95 -7.18
N GLY A 13 26.97 -22.18 -6.86
CA GLY A 13 27.65 -21.50 -5.74
C GLY A 13 27.64 -19.98 -5.91
N ARG A 14 27.99 -19.47 -7.09
CA ARG A 14 27.95 -18.04 -7.41
C ARG A 14 26.54 -17.46 -7.30
N ILE A 15 25.53 -18.13 -7.84
CA ILE A 15 24.13 -17.68 -7.76
C ILE A 15 23.65 -17.63 -6.31
N LYS A 16 23.96 -18.65 -5.49
CA LYS A 16 23.61 -18.66 -4.07
C LYS A 16 24.28 -17.49 -3.33
N SER A 17 25.57 -17.27 -3.54
CA SER A 17 26.30 -16.17 -2.91
C SER A 17 25.78 -14.79 -3.32
N ASP A 18 25.43 -14.59 -4.60
CA ASP A 18 24.88 -13.33 -5.08
C ASP A 18 23.46 -13.09 -4.55
N ARG A 19 22.66 -14.13 -4.37
CA ARG A 19 21.35 -14.05 -3.71
C ARG A 19 21.47 -13.65 -2.24
N THR A 20 22.36 -14.31 -1.49
CA THR A 20 22.60 -13.94 -0.07
C THR A 20 23.09 -12.50 0.05
N ARG A 21 24.03 -12.09 -0.81
CA ARG A 21 24.53 -10.71 -0.85
C ARG A 21 23.42 -9.69 -1.16
N ARG A 22 22.54 -9.99 -2.12
CA ARG A 22 21.38 -9.13 -2.42
C ARG A 22 20.43 -9.08 -1.23
N SER A 23 20.16 -10.20 -0.56
CA SER A 23 19.29 -10.24 0.63
C SER A 23 19.84 -9.45 1.82
N GLN A 24 21.15 -9.43 2.05
CA GLN A 24 21.77 -8.60 3.10
C GLN A 24 21.62 -7.09 2.82
N ASN A 25 21.63 -6.69 1.55
CA ASN A 25 21.43 -5.29 1.13
C ASN A 25 19.95 -4.87 1.11
N LYS A 26 19.01 -5.77 1.45
CA LYS A 26 17.55 -5.48 1.53
C LYS A 26 17.11 -4.79 2.81
N ILE A 27 18.03 -4.42 3.71
CA ILE A 27 17.67 -3.61 4.90
C ILE A 27 17.15 -2.23 4.47
N ASP A 28 17.48 -1.78 3.24
CA ASP A 28 16.95 -0.57 2.61
C ASP A 28 15.73 -0.80 1.68
N GLU A 29 15.25 -2.04 1.55
CA GLU A 29 14.04 -2.36 0.78
C GLU A 29 12.86 -2.43 1.76
N PRO A 30 11.81 -1.60 1.59
CA PRO A 30 10.83 -1.40 2.64
C PRO A 30 10.18 -2.70 3.12
N LEU A 31 10.04 -3.76 2.28
CA LEU A 31 9.51 -5.07 2.68
C LEU A 31 10.08 -6.22 1.81
N SER A 32 10.65 -7.27 2.42
CA SER A 32 11.18 -8.45 1.73
C SER A 32 10.15 -9.58 1.63
N ILE A 33 9.32 -9.60 0.59
CA ILE A 33 8.39 -10.71 0.34
C ILE A 33 9.10 -11.80 -0.48
N ASN A 34 9.11 -13.04 0.04
CA ASN A 34 9.56 -14.19 -0.73
C ASN A 34 8.37 -14.81 -1.48
N ILE A 35 7.98 -14.16 -2.58
CA ILE A 35 6.79 -14.52 -3.40
C ILE A 35 6.93 -15.91 -4.05
N PHE A 36 8.15 -16.41 -4.18
CA PHE A 36 8.46 -17.65 -4.91
C PHE A 36 8.64 -18.87 -4.02
N ASP A 37 8.24 -18.83 -2.75
CA ASP A 37 8.24 -20.03 -1.93
C ASP A 37 7.09 -20.96 -2.38
N VAL A 38 7.44 -21.94 -3.20
CA VAL A 38 6.54 -22.83 -3.97
C VAL A 38 5.63 -23.69 -3.06
N ASN A 39 5.87 -23.68 -1.74
CA ASN A 39 5.20 -24.54 -0.77
C ASN A 39 4.10 -23.86 0.07
N VAL A 40 3.85 -22.56 -0.12
CA VAL A 40 2.84 -21.83 0.68
C VAL A 40 1.51 -21.79 -0.07
N SER A 41 0.48 -22.39 0.54
CA SER A 41 -0.91 -22.47 0.05
C SER A 41 -1.39 -21.14 -0.53
N TYR A 42 -1.57 -21.09 -1.86
CA TYR A 42 -1.93 -19.92 -2.66
C TYR A 42 -3.18 -19.16 -2.16
N LYS A 43 -4.07 -19.84 -1.41
CA LYS A 43 -5.30 -19.24 -0.87
C LYS A 43 -5.08 -18.28 0.31
N PHE A 44 -4.08 -18.53 1.16
CA PHE A 44 -3.79 -17.63 2.30
C PHE A 44 -2.93 -16.43 1.84
N ASN A 45 -2.17 -16.61 0.77
CA ASN A 45 -1.32 -15.57 0.21
C ASN A 45 -2.08 -14.56 -0.64
N GLU A 46 -3.24 -14.88 -1.23
CA GLU A 46 -3.94 -13.94 -2.14
C GLU A 46 -4.41 -12.67 -1.42
N GLN A 47 -5.13 -12.81 -0.30
CA GLN A 47 -5.60 -11.64 0.48
C GLN A 47 -4.41 -10.87 1.07
N PHE A 48 -3.41 -11.58 1.57
CA PHE A 48 -2.20 -10.97 2.12
C PHE A 48 -1.44 -10.17 1.04
N ILE A 49 -1.21 -10.76 -0.13
CA ILE A 49 -0.54 -10.11 -1.27
C ILE A 49 -1.37 -8.91 -1.75
N ARG A 50 -2.71 -9.04 -1.84
CA ARG A 50 -3.58 -7.94 -2.25
C ARG A 50 -3.51 -6.77 -1.27
N SER A 51 -3.62 -7.03 0.03
CA SER A 51 -3.49 -5.99 1.05
C SER A 51 -2.09 -5.37 1.06
N HIS A 52 -1.05 -6.17 0.85
CA HIS A 52 0.33 -5.68 0.82
C HIS A 52 0.60 -4.79 -0.39
N LEU A 53 0.19 -5.22 -1.59
CA LEU A 53 0.29 -4.43 -2.81
C LEU A 53 -0.49 -3.12 -2.68
N LEU A 54 -1.68 -3.15 -2.07
CA LEU A 54 -2.46 -1.96 -1.80
C LEU A 54 -1.72 -0.98 -0.88
N ILE A 55 -1.15 -1.46 0.23
CA ILE A 55 -0.37 -0.64 1.15
C ILE A 55 0.86 -0.05 0.44
N ASP A 56 1.58 -0.85 -0.33
CA ASP A 56 2.75 -0.39 -1.09
C ASP A 56 2.39 0.69 -2.11
N CYS A 57 1.28 0.51 -2.83
CA CYS A 57 0.76 1.53 -3.73
C CYS A 57 0.45 2.82 -2.98
N LEU A 58 -0.27 2.73 -1.85
CA LEU A 58 -0.63 3.90 -1.04
C LEU A 58 0.59 4.64 -0.49
N LEU A 59 1.63 3.92 -0.05
CA LEU A 59 2.87 4.50 0.47
C LEU A 59 3.74 5.16 -0.63
N ARG A 60 3.61 4.71 -1.88
CA ARG A 60 4.36 5.24 -3.02
C ARG A 60 3.64 6.39 -3.74
N ILE A 61 2.37 6.65 -3.41
CA ILE A 61 1.66 7.82 -3.91
C ILE A 61 2.43 9.06 -3.42
N LYS A 62 2.85 9.89 -4.37
CA LYS A 62 3.45 11.19 -4.04
C LYS A 62 2.32 12.13 -3.66
N GLU A 63 2.46 12.80 -2.52
CA GLU A 63 1.54 13.87 -2.15
C GLU A 63 1.72 15.04 -3.11
N ASN A 64 0.70 15.35 -3.91
CA ASN A 64 0.61 16.65 -4.55
C ASN A 64 -0.23 17.58 -3.67
N SER A 65 0.19 18.84 -3.54
CA SER A 65 -0.55 19.83 -2.75
C SER A 65 -2.00 20.04 -3.23
N THR A 66 -2.29 19.69 -4.48
CA THR A 66 -3.61 19.81 -5.13
C THR A 66 -4.54 18.61 -4.91
N ASP A 67 -4.00 17.47 -4.49
CA ASP A 67 -4.79 16.23 -4.37
C ASP A 67 -5.81 16.35 -3.24
N MET A 68 -5.44 17.04 -2.15
CA MET A 68 -6.34 17.33 -1.04
C MET A 68 -7.49 18.24 -1.48
N GLU A 69 -7.21 19.32 -2.20
CA GLU A 69 -8.25 20.23 -2.69
C GLU A 69 -9.23 19.51 -3.63
N SER A 70 -8.71 18.72 -4.56
CA SER A 70 -9.51 17.92 -5.48
C SER A 70 -10.40 16.90 -4.73
N PHE A 71 -9.86 16.29 -3.67
CA PHE A 71 -10.62 15.39 -2.81
C PHE A 71 -11.76 16.08 -2.06
N ILE A 72 -11.52 17.30 -1.54
CA ILE A 72 -12.54 18.10 -0.87
C ILE A 72 -13.66 18.45 -1.86
N THR A 73 -13.33 18.94 -3.05
CA THR A 73 -14.33 19.29 -4.08
C THR A 73 -15.19 18.08 -4.45
N LEU A 74 -14.59 16.89 -4.62
CA LEU A 74 -15.33 15.66 -4.87
C LEU A 74 -16.32 15.32 -3.74
N CYS A 75 -15.91 15.53 -2.48
CA CYS A 75 -16.78 15.28 -1.33
C CYS A 75 -17.93 16.31 -1.25
N GLU A 76 -17.66 17.58 -1.53
CA GLU A 76 -18.70 18.62 -1.56
C GLU A 76 -19.76 18.33 -2.63
N GLU A 77 -19.36 17.83 -3.80
CA GLU A 77 -20.29 17.43 -4.85
C GLU A 77 -21.16 16.22 -4.46
N GLU A 78 -20.57 15.19 -3.86
CA GLU A 78 -21.28 13.98 -3.41
C GLU A 78 -22.28 14.28 -2.28
N TYR A 79 -21.94 15.22 -1.39
CA TYR A 79 -22.75 15.58 -0.22
C TYR A 79 -23.47 16.93 -0.35
N LYS A 80 -23.61 17.48 -1.56
CA LYS A 80 -24.20 18.81 -1.82
C LYS A 80 -25.57 19.05 -1.17
N ASP A 81 -26.37 17.98 -1.04
CA ASP A 81 -27.72 18.04 -0.47
C ASP A 81 -27.74 17.80 1.05
N ASN A 82 -26.59 17.49 1.67
CA ASN A 82 -26.44 17.20 3.08
C ASN A 82 -25.56 18.23 3.80
N LYS A 83 -26.22 19.29 4.30
CA LYS A 83 -25.57 20.38 5.04
C LYS A 83 -24.71 19.91 6.22
N ALA A 84 -25.15 18.88 6.94
CA ALA A 84 -24.40 18.39 8.10
C ALA A 84 -23.05 17.77 7.70
N GLU A 85 -23.00 17.07 6.57
CA GLU A 85 -21.74 16.51 6.05
C GLU A 85 -20.87 17.60 5.43
N LEU A 86 -21.45 18.60 4.77
CA LEU A 86 -20.71 19.78 4.26
C LEU A 86 -20.00 20.55 5.39
N ASP A 87 -20.66 20.76 6.54
CA ASP A 87 -20.04 21.38 7.70
C ASP A 87 -18.85 20.54 8.22
N GLN A 88 -18.97 19.20 8.22
CA GLN A 88 -17.88 18.30 8.59
C GLN A 88 -16.73 18.30 7.58
N ILE A 89 -17.01 18.45 6.28
CA ILE A 89 -16.00 18.58 5.22
C ILE A 89 -15.19 19.87 5.42
N HIS A 90 -15.86 20.99 5.70
CA HIS A 90 -15.18 22.25 6.01
C HIS A 90 -14.36 22.16 7.31
N GLU A 91 -14.90 21.56 8.37
CA GLU A 91 -14.16 21.33 9.62
C GLU A 91 -12.90 20.49 9.37
N PHE A 92 -13.02 19.45 8.54
CA PHE A 92 -11.91 18.61 8.12
C PHE A 92 -10.87 19.40 7.34
N GLN A 93 -11.26 20.15 6.30
CA GLN A 93 -10.33 20.93 5.48
C GLN A 93 -9.49 21.91 6.31
N GLN A 94 -10.09 22.57 7.32
CA GLN A 94 -9.38 23.55 8.16
C GLN A 94 -8.54 22.93 9.28
N ASN A 95 -8.98 21.80 9.85
CA ASN A 95 -8.37 21.22 11.05
C ASN A 95 -7.64 19.90 10.80
N TYR A 96 -7.53 19.46 9.54
CA TYR A 96 -6.82 18.24 9.21
C TYR A 96 -5.32 18.36 9.51
N SER A 97 -4.78 17.28 10.08
CA SER A 97 -3.35 17.08 10.24
C SER A 97 -3.09 15.59 10.23
N SER A 98 -1.98 15.16 9.63
CA SER A 98 -1.66 13.74 9.42
C SER A 98 -1.60 12.96 10.74
N ASN A 99 -1.21 13.61 11.86
CA ASN A 99 -1.19 12.99 13.19
C ASN A 99 -2.60 12.68 13.75
N ARG A 100 -3.66 13.24 13.17
CA ARG A 100 -5.06 13.06 13.54
C ARG A 100 -5.86 12.31 12.48
N ALA A 101 -5.21 11.79 11.43
CA ALA A 101 -5.89 11.10 10.34
C ALA A 101 -6.80 9.95 10.82
N LEU A 102 -6.32 9.13 11.77
CA LEU A 102 -7.12 8.04 12.33
C LEU A 102 -8.38 8.53 13.04
N ARG A 103 -8.29 9.66 13.76
CA ARG A 103 -9.45 10.25 14.45
C ARG A 103 -10.54 10.64 13.45
N TRP A 104 -10.14 11.29 12.36
CA TRP A 104 -11.07 11.66 11.27
C TRP A 104 -11.70 10.43 10.61
N TYR A 105 -10.92 9.36 10.40
CA TYR A 105 -11.45 8.11 9.85
C TYR A 105 -12.48 7.43 10.77
N THR A 106 -12.26 7.46 12.08
CA THR A 106 -13.17 6.81 13.05
C THR A 106 -14.45 7.58 13.35
N LYS A 107 -14.55 8.87 12.97
CA LYS A 107 -15.70 9.75 13.27
C LYS A 107 -17.02 9.35 12.57
N GLN A 108 -17.07 8.29 11.75
CA GLN A 108 -18.24 7.85 10.96
C GLN A 108 -18.88 8.94 10.06
N ILE A 109 -18.10 9.95 9.69
CA ILE A 109 -18.48 11.05 8.79
C ILE A 109 -18.27 10.69 7.31
N PHE A 110 -18.45 11.66 6.42
CA PHE A 110 -18.16 11.57 4.98
C PHE A 110 -16.89 10.77 4.65
N LEU A 111 -15.78 11.03 5.36
CA LEU A 111 -14.48 10.40 5.10
C LEU A 111 -14.54 8.88 5.25
N PHE A 112 -15.15 8.37 6.33
CA PHE A 112 -15.32 6.94 6.54
C PHE A 112 -16.13 6.31 5.42
N ARG A 113 -17.22 6.97 5.02
CA ARG A 113 -18.15 6.47 3.98
C ARG A 113 -17.50 6.47 2.60
N MET A 114 -16.83 7.55 2.23
CA MET A 114 -16.12 7.71 0.96
C MET A 114 -15.03 6.66 0.81
N LEU A 115 -14.20 6.48 1.84
CA LEU A 115 -13.09 5.54 1.79
C LEU A 115 -13.60 4.09 1.73
N ASN A 116 -14.61 3.73 2.53
CA ASN A 116 -15.19 2.38 2.47
C ASN A 116 -15.94 2.11 1.17
N LYS A 117 -16.59 3.13 0.59
CA LYS A 117 -17.22 3.02 -0.74
C LYS A 117 -16.17 2.76 -1.81
N ALA A 118 -15.08 3.54 -1.84
CA ALA A 118 -14.00 3.37 -2.80
C ALA A 118 -13.33 1.98 -2.69
N LEU A 119 -13.06 1.52 -1.45
CA LEU A 119 -12.38 0.24 -1.20
C LEU A 119 -13.28 -0.99 -1.37
N ARG A 120 -14.60 -0.87 -1.20
CA ARG A 120 -15.55 -1.98 -1.44
C ARG A 120 -15.94 -2.16 -2.90
N ILE A 121 -15.81 -1.12 -3.72
CA ILE A 121 -16.14 -1.18 -5.15
C ILE A 121 -15.04 -1.92 -5.94
N GLN A 122 -13.88 -2.21 -5.35
CA GLN A 122 -12.77 -2.97 -5.96
C GLN A 122 -12.68 -4.43 -5.49
#